data_AF-A0A7J4T786-F1
#
_entry.id   AF-A0A7J4T786-F1
#
_cell.length_a   1.000
_cell.length_b   1.000
_cell.length_c   1.000
_cell.angle_alpha   90.00
_cell.angle_beta   90.00
_cell.angle_gamma   90.00
#
_symmetry.space_group_name_H-M   'P 1'
#
loop_
_entity.id
_entity.type
_entity.pdbx_description
1 polymer ?
#
loop_
_entity_poly.entity_id
_entity_poly.type
_entity_poly.pdbx_seq_one_letter_code
_entity_poly.pdbx_strand_id
1 'polypeptide(L)'
;MRPWLTVDSDDFRHLPKFQGHPRRSKPIAQERISSTFQLGMQRFSQWLETHNFPVTMFVIADQLEDAIFSIWLKEQIKKHPHLTIGCHGFSHRSWSAWKPDPTLFSSQLKLATMKLRDFAGQAWRPYFRAPAGYVASWMAPVIAEHGYTIDSSVNQSWLVNNKFGKGENWKKVLQSLENEGLEVRPWLCRFGLPTCGPALTLPVLRTIARATWKKLDRPVQANDAEVTVYWHILDHARKQGHWLPPIPVDLWQTKTIDSRQESKQPVSRRLVP
;
A
#
# COMPACT_ATOMS: atom_id res chain seq x y z
N MET A 1 14.56 7.44 8.56
CA MET A 1 13.86 7.25 7.28
C MET A 1 12.39 7.53 7.48
N ARG A 2 11.84 8.50 6.75
CA ARG A 2 10.43 8.89 6.81
C ARG A 2 9.59 7.96 5.93
N PRO A 3 8.69 7.14 6.49
CA PRO A 3 7.94 6.17 5.71
C PRO A 3 6.62 6.74 5.16
N TRP A 4 6.21 6.25 4.01
CA TRP A 4 4.82 6.23 3.57
C TRP A 4 4.16 4.93 4.03
N LEU A 5 3.09 5.02 4.84
CA LEU A 5 2.32 3.85 5.26
C LEU A 5 1.28 3.51 4.21
N THR A 6 1.31 2.27 3.75
CA THR A 6 0.39 1.79 2.72
C THR A 6 -0.17 0.43 3.07
N VAL A 7 -1.38 0.13 2.60
CA VAL A 7 -2.03 -1.16 2.84
C VAL A 7 -2.73 -1.63 1.58
N ASP A 8 -2.59 -2.92 1.27
CA ASP A 8 -3.27 -3.54 0.12
C ASP A 8 -4.54 -4.25 0.60
N SER A 9 -5.62 -4.12 -0.16
CA SER A 9 -6.94 -4.66 0.18
C SER A 9 -7.11 -6.16 -0.10
N ASP A 10 -6.01 -6.89 -0.33
CA ASP A 10 -5.97 -8.30 -0.69
C ASP A 10 -6.71 -9.21 0.33
N ASP A 11 -7.85 -9.74 -0.08
CA ASP A 11 -8.42 -10.98 0.49
C ASP A 11 -7.77 -12.23 -0.12
N PHE A 12 -8.05 -13.42 0.45
CA PHE A 12 -7.56 -14.70 -0.03
C PHE A 12 -7.69 -14.87 -1.53
N ARG A 13 -8.86 -14.65 -2.14
CA ARG A 13 -9.07 -14.84 -3.58
C ARG A 13 -8.04 -14.09 -4.45
N HIS A 14 -7.53 -12.95 -3.99
CA HIS A 14 -6.56 -12.13 -4.72
C HIS A 14 -5.14 -12.67 -4.65
N LEU A 15 -4.81 -13.56 -3.71
CA LEU A 15 -3.47 -14.10 -3.61
C LEU A 15 -3.05 -14.75 -4.95
N PRO A 16 -1.79 -14.57 -5.43
CA PRO A 16 -1.34 -15.10 -6.72
C PRO A 16 -1.59 -16.61 -6.95
N LYS A 17 -1.67 -17.39 -5.87
CA LYS A 17 -1.98 -18.82 -5.91
C LYS A 17 -3.44 -19.14 -6.25
N PHE A 18 -4.33 -18.16 -6.18
CA PHE A 18 -5.76 -18.31 -6.46
C PHE A 18 -6.19 -17.48 -7.66
N GLN A 19 -5.62 -16.27 -7.84
CA GLN A 19 -5.98 -15.39 -8.95
C GLN A 19 -4.77 -14.65 -9.53
N GLY A 20 -4.83 -14.33 -10.82
CA GLY A 20 -3.97 -13.33 -11.45
C GLY A 20 -2.61 -13.81 -11.99
N HIS A 21 -2.09 -14.97 -11.62
CA HIS A 21 -0.77 -15.46 -12.05
C HIS A 21 -0.87 -16.72 -12.95
N PRO A 22 -0.27 -16.74 -14.15
CA PRO A 22 -0.58 -17.72 -15.20
C PRO A 22 -0.28 -19.18 -14.83
N ARG A 23 0.74 -19.40 -13.98
CA ARG A 23 1.19 -20.75 -13.60
C ARG A 23 0.85 -21.16 -12.17
N ARG A 24 0.42 -20.20 -11.34
CA ARG A 24 0.26 -20.42 -9.89
C ARG A 24 -1.20 -20.44 -9.48
N SER A 25 -2.05 -19.72 -10.21
CA SER A 25 -3.45 -19.56 -9.86
C SER A 25 -4.21 -20.85 -10.07
N LYS A 26 -4.83 -21.32 -8.98
CA LYS A 26 -5.88 -22.33 -8.96
C LYS A 26 -7.11 -21.65 -8.36
N PRO A 27 -8.06 -21.19 -9.17
CA PRO A 27 -9.21 -20.43 -8.70
C PRO A 27 -9.94 -21.14 -7.57
N ILE A 28 -10.38 -20.37 -6.58
CA ILE A 28 -11.27 -20.84 -5.52
C ILE A 28 -12.67 -20.28 -5.78
N ALA A 29 -13.69 -21.06 -5.46
CA ALA A 29 -15.07 -20.60 -5.46
C ALA A 29 -15.28 -19.68 -4.25
N GLN A 30 -14.82 -18.43 -4.37
CA GLN A 30 -15.00 -17.40 -3.36
C GLN A 30 -15.48 -16.12 -4.04
N GLU A 31 -16.80 -15.99 -4.15
CA GLU A 31 -17.44 -14.83 -4.80
C GLU A 31 -17.58 -13.63 -3.86
N ARG A 32 -17.55 -13.84 -2.55
CA ARG A 32 -17.72 -12.81 -1.51
C ARG A 32 -16.46 -12.65 -0.68
N ILE A 33 -16.33 -11.52 0.02
CA ILE A 33 -15.24 -11.34 0.98
C ILE A 33 -15.27 -12.40 2.09
N SER A 34 -14.11 -12.93 2.46
CA SER A 34 -13.99 -13.98 3.48
C SER A 34 -14.29 -13.44 4.89
N SER A 35 -14.76 -14.31 5.80
CA SER A 35 -14.94 -13.95 7.21
C SER A 35 -13.63 -13.50 7.88
N THR A 36 -12.51 -14.10 7.50
CA THR A 36 -11.18 -13.68 7.94
C THR A 36 -10.85 -12.27 7.45
N PHE A 37 -11.18 -11.93 6.21
CA PHE A 37 -10.99 -10.58 5.70
C PHE A 37 -11.90 -9.56 6.39
N GLN A 38 -13.15 -9.92 6.68
CA GLN A 38 -14.05 -9.07 7.49
C GLN A 38 -13.48 -8.80 8.89
N LEU A 39 -12.90 -9.82 9.55
CA LEU A 39 -12.16 -9.61 10.80
C LEU A 39 -10.97 -8.65 10.59
N GLY A 40 -10.23 -8.81 9.50
CA GLY A 40 -9.15 -7.90 9.11
C GLY A 40 -9.62 -6.46 8.94
N MET A 41 -10.73 -6.24 8.24
CA MET A 41 -11.38 -4.93 8.04
C MET A 41 -11.74 -4.29 9.38
N GLN A 42 -12.40 -5.04 10.27
CA GLN A 42 -12.77 -4.55 11.61
C GLN A 42 -11.54 -4.11 12.40
N ARG A 43 -10.48 -4.95 12.42
CA ARG A 43 -9.25 -4.68 13.17
C ARG A 43 -8.40 -3.58 12.54
N PHE A 44 -8.42 -3.43 11.22
CA PHE A 44 -7.80 -2.29 10.54
C PHE A 44 -8.51 -0.98 10.89
N SER A 45 -9.85 -0.98 10.94
CA SER A 45 -10.64 0.20 11.35
C SER A 45 -10.26 0.63 12.76
N GLN A 46 -10.22 -0.33 13.71
CA GLN A 46 -9.77 -0.07 15.09
C GLN A 46 -8.35 0.49 15.15
N TRP A 47 -7.45 0.02 14.29
CA TRP A 47 -6.09 0.54 14.21
C TRP A 47 -6.04 1.98 13.67
N LEU A 48 -6.85 2.33 12.66
CA LEU A 48 -6.95 3.70 12.17
C LEU A 48 -7.42 4.69 13.25
N GLU A 49 -8.31 4.27 14.17
CA GLU A 49 -8.72 5.11 15.31
C GLU A 49 -7.56 5.50 16.23
N THR A 50 -6.49 4.70 16.24
CA THR A 50 -5.41 4.92 17.20
C THR A 50 -4.56 6.12 16.82
N HIS A 51 -4.62 6.65 15.61
CA HIS A 51 -3.69 7.70 15.15
C HIS A 51 -4.29 8.61 14.06
N ASN A 52 -3.53 9.66 13.69
CA ASN A 52 -3.88 10.57 12.59
C ASN A 52 -2.75 10.70 11.54
N PHE A 53 -1.87 9.71 11.44
CA PHE A 53 -0.80 9.72 10.44
C PHE A 53 -1.36 9.35 9.05
N PRO A 54 -0.77 9.84 7.95
CA PRO A 54 -1.24 9.52 6.60
C PRO A 54 -1.11 8.02 6.29
N VAL A 55 -2.17 7.46 5.72
CA VAL A 55 -2.23 6.07 5.25
C VAL A 55 -2.84 6.05 3.85
N THR A 56 -2.26 5.29 2.93
CA THR A 56 -2.88 5.02 1.63
C THR A 56 -3.30 3.56 1.52
N MET A 57 -4.57 3.33 1.23
CA MET A 57 -5.06 2.00 0.84
C MET A 57 -5.02 1.86 -0.67
N PHE A 58 -4.28 0.88 -1.17
CA PHE A 58 -4.37 0.48 -2.57
C PHE A 58 -5.49 -0.55 -2.71
N VAL A 59 -6.53 -0.17 -3.44
CA VAL A 59 -7.78 -0.93 -3.52
C VAL A 59 -7.87 -1.65 -4.86
N ILE A 60 -8.22 -2.94 -4.80
CA ILE A 60 -8.57 -3.76 -5.96
C ILE A 60 -10.01 -3.40 -6.34
N ALA A 61 -10.21 -2.84 -7.54
CA ALA A 61 -11.47 -2.18 -7.87
C ALA A 61 -12.69 -3.13 -7.93
N ASP A 62 -12.50 -4.41 -8.25
CA ASP A 62 -13.59 -5.39 -8.23
C ASP A 62 -14.17 -5.62 -6.82
N GLN A 63 -13.41 -5.32 -5.75
CA GLN A 63 -13.92 -5.45 -4.37
C GLN A 63 -15.02 -4.45 -4.07
N LEU A 64 -15.12 -3.34 -4.82
CA LEU A 64 -16.22 -2.39 -4.67
C LEU A 64 -17.58 -2.98 -5.11
N GLU A 65 -17.59 -4.13 -5.77
CA GLU A 65 -18.81 -4.86 -6.13
C GLU A 65 -19.38 -5.66 -4.94
N ASP A 66 -18.59 -5.84 -3.87
CA ASP A 66 -19.05 -6.41 -2.62
C ASP A 66 -19.65 -5.31 -1.72
N ALA A 67 -20.91 -5.49 -1.33
CA ALA A 67 -21.64 -4.50 -0.53
C ALA A 67 -21.02 -4.29 0.87
N ILE A 68 -20.48 -5.35 1.48
CA ILE A 68 -19.88 -5.24 2.82
C ILE A 68 -18.58 -4.44 2.73
N PHE A 69 -17.73 -4.74 1.74
CA PHE A 69 -16.49 -4.00 1.54
C PHE A 69 -16.73 -2.53 1.17
N SER A 70 -17.63 -2.26 0.23
CA SER A 70 -17.92 -0.90 -0.23
C SER A 70 -18.53 -0.03 0.86
N ILE A 71 -19.52 -0.51 1.62
CA ILE A 71 -20.08 0.24 2.76
C ILE A 71 -18.98 0.54 3.78
N TRP A 72 -18.22 -0.49 4.17
CA TRP A 72 -17.13 -0.35 5.13
C TRP A 72 -16.09 0.69 4.69
N LEU A 73 -15.61 0.63 3.45
CA LEU A 73 -14.59 1.54 2.95
C LEU A 73 -15.11 2.98 2.89
N LYS A 74 -16.38 3.17 2.52
CA LYS A 74 -17.00 4.50 2.49
C LYS A 74 -17.04 5.12 3.89
N GLU A 75 -17.36 4.32 4.91
CA GLU A 75 -17.33 4.75 6.30
C GLU A 75 -15.91 5.13 6.75
N GLN A 76 -14.91 4.32 6.40
CA GLN A 76 -13.51 4.62 6.75
C GLN A 76 -13.03 5.92 6.11
N ILE A 77 -13.33 6.13 4.83
CA ILE A 77 -12.99 7.38 4.12
C ILE A 77 -13.65 8.59 4.79
N LYS A 78 -14.93 8.48 5.20
CA LYS A 78 -15.65 9.55 5.89
C LYS A 78 -15.06 9.85 7.26
N LYS A 79 -14.66 8.81 8.00
CA LYS A 79 -14.19 8.93 9.38
C LYS A 79 -12.72 9.36 9.50
N HIS A 80 -11.88 9.00 8.52
CA HIS A 80 -10.44 9.22 8.58
C HIS A 80 -9.96 10.08 7.39
N PRO A 81 -9.91 11.42 7.53
CA PRO A 81 -9.41 12.31 6.48
C PRO A 81 -7.95 12.07 6.07
N HIS A 82 -7.19 11.35 6.90
CA HIS A 82 -5.81 10.97 6.62
C HIS A 82 -5.69 9.66 5.81
N LEU A 83 -6.80 8.98 5.53
CA LEU A 83 -6.87 7.82 4.64
C LEU A 83 -7.06 8.28 3.19
N THR A 84 -6.18 7.83 2.31
CA THR A 84 -6.25 8.06 0.87
C THR A 84 -6.39 6.74 0.12
N ILE A 85 -6.95 6.79 -1.09
CA ILE A 85 -7.22 5.62 -1.92
C ILE A 85 -6.38 5.69 -3.20
N GLY A 86 -5.57 4.66 -3.42
CA GLY A 86 -4.84 4.42 -4.67
C GLY A 86 -5.36 3.18 -5.40
N CYS A 87 -4.89 2.97 -6.63
CA CYS A 87 -5.31 1.84 -7.46
C CYS A 87 -4.41 0.62 -7.28
N HIS A 88 -5.03 -0.53 -7.00
CA HIS A 88 -4.38 -1.84 -7.01
C HIS A 88 -4.80 -2.71 -8.21
N GLY A 89 -5.17 -2.08 -9.33
CA GLY A 89 -5.75 -2.73 -10.50
C GLY A 89 -7.22 -3.15 -10.30
N PHE A 90 -7.78 -3.83 -11.30
CA PHE A 90 -9.19 -4.23 -11.27
C PHE A 90 -9.42 -5.55 -10.54
N SER A 91 -8.73 -6.62 -10.93
CA SER A 91 -8.93 -7.99 -10.44
C SER A 91 -7.64 -8.64 -9.93
N HIS A 92 -6.69 -7.82 -9.47
CA HIS A 92 -5.40 -8.28 -8.93
C HIS A 92 -4.58 -9.20 -9.88
N ARG A 93 -4.62 -8.93 -11.19
CA ARG A 93 -3.82 -9.66 -12.20
C ARG A 93 -2.33 -9.34 -12.09
N SER A 94 -1.48 -10.36 -12.00
CA SER A 94 -0.01 -10.24 -11.97
C SER A 94 0.57 -9.95 -13.36
N TRP A 95 0.39 -8.74 -13.88
CA TRP A 95 0.62 -8.36 -15.28
C TRP A 95 1.95 -8.80 -15.88
N SER A 96 3.08 -8.50 -15.22
CA SER A 96 4.41 -8.84 -15.73
C SER A 96 4.71 -10.35 -15.76
N ALA A 97 3.88 -11.19 -15.12
CA ALA A 97 3.99 -12.64 -15.22
C ALA A 97 3.42 -13.20 -16.53
N TRP A 98 2.55 -12.45 -17.20
CA TRP A 98 1.95 -12.81 -18.49
C TRP A 98 2.79 -12.25 -19.65
N LYS A 99 2.45 -12.66 -20.89
CA LYS A 99 2.96 -11.96 -22.07
C LYS A 99 2.47 -10.50 -22.02
N PRO A 100 3.30 -9.50 -22.41
CA PRO A 100 2.88 -8.11 -22.46
C PRO A 100 1.58 -7.94 -23.25
N ASP A 101 0.64 -7.20 -22.67
CA ASP A 101 -0.65 -6.88 -23.27
C ASP A 101 -1.08 -5.46 -22.83
N PRO A 102 -0.48 -4.41 -23.44
CA PRO A 102 -0.75 -3.02 -23.08
C PRO A 102 -2.22 -2.64 -23.26
N THR A 103 -2.89 -3.17 -24.28
CA THR A 103 -4.30 -2.88 -24.58
C THR A 103 -5.21 -3.38 -23.47
N LEU A 104 -5.09 -4.66 -23.09
CA LEU A 104 -5.89 -5.21 -22.01
C LEU A 104 -5.56 -4.53 -20.68
N PHE A 105 -4.28 -4.28 -20.40
CA PHE A 105 -3.86 -3.57 -19.20
C PHE A 105 -4.48 -2.16 -19.12
N SER A 106 -4.41 -1.40 -20.21
CA SER A 106 -5.00 -0.07 -20.34
C SER A 106 -6.51 -0.10 -20.12
N SER A 107 -7.24 -1.04 -20.74
CA SER A 107 -8.70 -1.14 -20.55
C SER A 107 -9.09 -1.46 -19.10
N GLN A 108 -8.32 -2.32 -18.42
CA GLN A 108 -8.58 -2.71 -17.04
C GLN A 108 -8.21 -1.58 -16.08
N LEU A 109 -7.13 -0.86 -16.37
CA LEU A 109 -6.72 0.30 -15.59
C LEU A 109 -7.72 1.46 -15.73
N LYS A 110 -8.26 1.70 -16.94
CA LYS A 110 -9.35 2.66 -17.17
C LYS A 110 -10.56 2.37 -16.30
N LEU A 111 -11.01 1.11 -16.32
CA LEU A 111 -12.17 0.66 -15.55
C LEU A 111 -11.95 0.80 -14.04
N ALA A 112 -10.79 0.35 -13.55
CA ALA A 112 -10.43 0.47 -12.14
C ALA A 112 -10.35 1.94 -11.69
N THR A 113 -9.73 2.80 -12.50
CA THR A 113 -9.57 4.23 -12.22
C THR A 113 -10.91 4.93 -12.13
N MET A 114 -11.82 4.68 -13.09
CA MET A 114 -13.18 5.21 -13.07
C MET A 114 -13.89 4.83 -11.78
N LYS A 115 -13.99 3.53 -11.49
CA LYS A 115 -14.71 3.03 -10.29
C LYS A 115 -14.14 3.60 -9.00
N LEU A 116 -12.82 3.59 -8.84
CA LEU A 116 -12.18 4.03 -7.60
C LEU A 116 -12.28 5.54 -7.40
N ARG A 117 -12.07 6.33 -8.46
CA ARG A 117 -12.19 7.79 -8.41
C ARG A 117 -13.61 8.22 -8.04
N ASP A 118 -14.61 7.64 -8.72
CA ASP A 118 -16.02 7.96 -8.49
C ASP A 118 -16.46 7.55 -7.07
N PHE A 119 -15.97 6.40 -6.58
CA PHE A 119 -16.27 5.92 -5.24
C PHE A 119 -15.59 6.76 -4.13
N ALA A 120 -14.29 7.03 -4.26
CA ALA A 120 -13.47 7.63 -3.21
C ALA A 120 -13.55 9.17 -3.17
N GLY A 121 -13.95 9.83 -4.26
CA GLY A 121 -14.08 11.28 -4.34
C GLY A 121 -12.78 11.98 -3.92
N GLN A 122 -12.83 12.86 -2.93
CA GLN A 122 -11.68 13.64 -2.47
C GLN A 122 -10.56 12.79 -1.84
N ALA A 123 -10.83 11.56 -1.42
CA ALA A 123 -9.81 10.64 -0.91
C ALA A 123 -8.99 9.97 -2.02
N TRP A 124 -9.47 10.02 -3.27
CA TRP A 124 -8.75 9.47 -4.42
C TRP A 124 -7.39 10.15 -4.61
N ARG A 125 -6.36 9.35 -4.86
CA ARG A 125 -5.06 9.83 -5.32
C ARG A 125 -4.68 9.03 -6.57
N PRO A 126 -4.07 9.68 -7.58
CA PRO A 126 -3.60 9.03 -8.80
C PRO A 126 -2.30 8.23 -8.52
N TYR A 127 -2.35 7.33 -7.53
CA TYR A 127 -1.24 6.48 -7.13
C TYR A 127 -1.54 5.05 -7.57
N PHE A 128 -0.54 4.38 -8.13
CA PHE A 128 -0.65 3.03 -8.65
C PHE A 128 0.22 2.06 -7.86
N ARG A 129 -0.29 0.86 -7.65
CA ARG A 129 0.49 -0.31 -7.21
C ARG A 129 0.09 -1.52 -8.02
N ALA A 130 1.07 -2.13 -8.70
CA ALA A 130 0.86 -3.35 -9.45
C ALA A 130 0.50 -4.51 -8.50
N PRO A 131 -0.54 -5.30 -8.85
CA PRO A 131 -0.93 -6.51 -8.11
C PRO A 131 0.25 -7.40 -7.78
N ALA A 132 0.38 -7.76 -6.50
CA ALA A 132 1.48 -8.56 -5.96
C ALA A 132 2.90 -8.07 -6.34
N GLY A 133 3.08 -6.80 -6.74
CA GLY A 133 4.35 -6.21 -7.18
C GLY A 133 4.85 -6.68 -8.55
N TYR A 134 3.97 -7.24 -9.39
CA TYR A 134 4.31 -7.70 -10.74
C TYR A 134 4.22 -6.54 -11.75
N VAL A 135 5.32 -5.79 -11.88
CA VAL A 135 5.44 -4.61 -12.76
C VAL A 135 6.58 -4.79 -13.76
N ALA A 136 6.40 -4.38 -15.01
CA ALA A 136 7.41 -4.45 -16.07
C ALA A 136 7.55 -3.09 -16.78
N SER A 137 8.66 -2.89 -17.50
CA SER A 137 8.95 -1.65 -18.25
C SER A 137 7.80 -1.22 -19.17
N TRP A 138 7.25 -2.15 -19.96
CA TRP A 138 6.14 -1.88 -20.89
C TRP A 138 4.87 -1.32 -20.23
N MET A 139 4.71 -1.49 -18.91
CA MET A 139 3.54 -0.99 -18.19
C MET A 139 3.64 0.52 -17.92
N ALA A 140 4.86 1.07 -17.80
CA ALA A 140 5.07 2.47 -17.44
C ALA A 140 4.32 3.48 -18.33
N PRO A 141 4.41 3.43 -19.68
CA PRO A 141 3.69 4.39 -20.53
C PRO A 141 2.18 4.29 -20.35
N VAL A 142 1.64 3.08 -20.16
CA VAL A 142 0.21 2.89 -19.91
C VAL A 142 -0.18 3.47 -18.55
N ILE A 143 0.62 3.26 -17.51
CA ILE A 143 0.34 3.83 -16.17
C ILE A 143 0.33 5.37 -16.25
N ALA A 144 1.30 5.99 -16.92
CA ALA A 144 1.34 7.43 -17.12
C ALA A 144 0.16 7.95 -17.95
N GLU A 145 -0.21 7.27 -19.04
CA GLU A 145 -1.34 7.64 -19.90
C GLU A 145 -2.68 7.72 -19.13
N HIS A 146 -2.86 6.87 -18.11
CA HIS A 146 -4.03 6.91 -17.22
C HIS A 146 -3.95 7.98 -16.11
N GLY A 147 -2.92 8.84 -16.15
CA GLY A 147 -2.77 10.00 -15.28
C GLY A 147 -2.26 9.69 -13.88
N TYR A 148 -1.65 8.53 -13.67
CA TYR A 148 -1.00 8.18 -12.40
C TYR A 148 0.31 8.95 -12.23
N THR A 149 0.53 9.50 -11.04
CA THR A 149 1.71 10.34 -10.74
C THR A 149 2.75 9.61 -9.90
N ILE A 150 2.33 8.63 -9.08
CA ILE A 150 3.22 7.84 -8.23
C ILE A 150 3.02 6.34 -8.47
N ASP A 151 4.13 5.62 -8.64
CA ASP A 151 4.16 4.15 -8.62
C ASP A 151 4.76 3.64 -7.30
N SER A 152 4.09 2.65 -6.71
CA SER A 152 4.57 1.94 -5.52
C SER A 152 4.59 0.43 -5.74
N SER A 153 5.21 -0.01 -6.84
CA SER A 153 5.26 -1.42 -7.24
C SER A 153 6.65 -2.05 -7.10
N VAL A 154 7.70 -1.22 -7.14
CA VAL A 154 9.09 -1.68 -7.18
C VAL A 154 9.55 -2.21 -5.83
N ASN A 155 10.17 -3.40 -5.85
CA ASN A 155 10.82 -4.01 -4.70
C ASN A 155 12.22 -4.50 -5.08
N GLN A 156 13.25 -3.77 -4.64
CA GLN A 156 14.63 -4.00 -5.04
C GLN A 156 15.29 -5.22 -4.35
N SER A 157 14.54 -6.03 -3.62
CA SER A 157 15.06 -7.28 -3.05
C SER A 157 15.30 -8.33 -4.13
N TRP A 158 16.45 -9.00 -4.06
CA TRP A 158 16.82 -10.06 -5.00
C TRP A 158 15.84 -11.25 -4.98
N LEU A 159 15.18 -11.52 -3.84
CA LEU A 159 14.18 -12.59 -3.69
C LEU A 159 12.93 -12.43 -4.56
N VAL A 160 12.70 -11.24 -5.11
CA VAL A 160 11.50 -10.95 -5.92
C VAL A 160 11.84 -10.49 -7.33
N ASN A 161 13.07 -10.75 -7.80
CA ASN A 161 13.49 -10.42 -9.15
C ASN A 161 12.61 -11.11 -10.23
N ASN A 162 11.96 -12.22 -9.91
CA ASN A 162 11.01 -12.84 -10.84
C ASN A 162 9.73 -11.99 -11.12
N LYS A 163 9.52 -10.88 -10.40
CA LYS A 163 8.33 -10.03 -10.54
C LYS A 163 8.45 -8.95 -11.62
N PHE A 164 9.64 -8.69 -12.18
CA PHE A 164 9.77 -7.71 -13.26
C PHE A 164 9.43 -8.24 -14.67
N GLY A 165 9.11 -9.54 -14.79
CA GLY A 165 8.83 -10.20 -16.07
C GLY A 165 10.08 -10.79 -16.74
N LYS A 166 9.89 -11.61 -17.79
CA LYS A 166 11.01 -12.29 -18.47
C LYS A 166 11.81 -11.29 -19.33
N GLY A 167 13.14 -11.28 -19.19
CA GLY A 167 14.03 -10.40 -19.98
C GLY A 167 14.15 -8.96 -19.44
N GLU A 168 13.50 -8.70 -18.31
CA GLU A 168 13.49 -7.41 -17.63
C GLU A 168 14.46 -7.39 -16.45
N ASN A 169 14.56 -6.23 -15.79
CA ASN A 169 15.19 -6.09 -14.47
C ASN A 169 14.68 -4.80 -13.79
N TRP A 170 14.94 -4.63 -12.49
CA TRP A 170 14.49 -3.45 -11.77
C TRP A 170 15.05 -2.13 -12.32
N LYS A 171 16.26 -2.12 -12.89
CA LYS A 171 16.83 -0.91 -13.51
C LYS A 171 16.02 -0.47 -14.72
N LYS A 172 15.64 -1.41 -15.60
CA LYS A 172 14.79 -1.13 -16.76
C LYS A 172 13.40 -0.64 -16.34
N VAL A 173 12.80 -1.28 -15.33
CA VAL A 173 11.49 -0.88 -14.80
C VAL A 173 11.54 0.54 -14.23
N LEU A 174 12.52 0.83 -13.36
CA LEU A 174 12.72 2.14 -12.77
C LEU A 174 12.93 3.22 -13.83
N GLN A 175 13.85 2.97 -14.77
CA GLN A 175 14.14 3.90 -15.85
C GLN A 175 12.89 4.16 -16.70
N SER A 176 12.09 3.13 -16.99
CA SER A 176 10.85 3.31 -17.75
C SER A 176 9.81 4.12 -17.00
N LEU A 177 9.65 3.91 -15.69
CA LEU A 177 8.72 4.70 -14.86
C LEU A 177 9.16 6.17 -14.79
N GLU A 178 10.46 6.40 -14.56
CA GLU A 178 11.04 7.75 -14.48
C GLU A 178 10.95 8.50 -15.83
N ASN A 179 11.22 7.82 -16.95
CA ASN A 179 11.12 8.40 -18.30
C ASN A 179 9.69 8.86 -18.64
N GLU A 180 8.69 8.18 -18.10
CA GLU A 180 7.27 8.51 -18.28
C GLU A 180 6.78 9.51 -17.23
N GLY A 181 7.69 10.08 -16.42
CA GLY A 181 7.38 11.12 -15.44
C GLY A 181 6.74 10.61 -14.15
N LEU A 182 6.75 9.30 -13.89
CA LEU A 182 6.24 8.75 -12.62
C LEU A 182 7.26 8.89 -11.51
N GLU A 183 6.79 9.39 -10.38
CA GLU A 183 7.54 9.32 -9.13
C GLU A 183 7.48 7.92 -8.54
N VAL A 184 8.63 7.26 -8.40
CA VAL A 184 8.68 5.91 -7.82
C VAL A 184 8.86 5.98 -6.31
N ARG A 185 8.06 5.23 -5.57
CA ARG A 185 8.18 5.05 -4.11
C ARG A 185 8.43 3.57 -3.79
N PRO A 186 9.69 3.11 -3.88
CA PRO A 186 10.03 1.70 -3.75
C PRO A 186 9.74 1.18 -2.34
N TRP A 187 9.48 -0.12 -2.26
CA TRP A 187 9.26 -0.78 -0.97
C TRP A 187 10.56 -0.88 -0.18
N LEU A 188 10.45 -0.70 1.13
CA LEU A 188 11.57 -0.81 2.04
C LEU A 188 12.18 -2.23 1.98
N CYS A 189 13.46 -2.28 1.66
CA CYS A 189 14.30 -3.46 1.75
C CYS A 189 15.37 -3.27 2.83
N ARG A 190 15.89 -4.39 3.36
CA ARG A 190 17.02 -4.38 4.29
C ARG A 190 17.97 -5.51 3.93
N PHE A 191 19.25 -5.19 3.73
CA PHE A 191 20.27 -6.16 3.32
C PHE A 191 19.90 -6.94 2.05
N GLY A 192 19.24 -6.27 1.10
CA GLY A 192 18.73 -6.91 -0.12
C GLY A 192 17.53 -7.83 0.07
N LEU A 193 16.95 -7.92 1.28
CA LEU A 193 15.78 -8.73 1.60
C LEU A 193 14.52 -7.86 1.70
N PRO A 194 13.33 -8.42 1.40
CA PRO A 194 12.09 -7.67 1.50
C PRO A 194 11.70 -7.51 2.96
N THR A 195 11.12 -6.35 3.32
CA THR A 195 10.62 -6.11 4.68
C THR A 195 9.10 -5.87 4.75
N CYS A 196 8.42 -5.88 3.61
CA CYS A 196 7.01 -5.57 3.49
C CYS A 196 6.17 -6.78 3.06
N GLY A 197 4.84 -6.66 3.23
CA GLY A 197 3.86 -7.66 2.82
C GLY A 197 4.18 -9.05 3.39
N PRO A 198 4.34 -10.10 2.56
CA PRO A 198 4.62 -11.47 3.03
C PRO A 198 5.86 -11.61 3.92
N ALA A 199 6.84 -10.70 3.83
CA ALA A 199 8.00 -10.73 4.73
C ALA A 199 7.60 -10.62 6.21
N LEU A 200 6.47 -10.01 6.54
CA LEU A 200 5.95 -9.83 7.90
C LEU A 200 5.39 -11.13 8.52
N THR A 201 5.24 -12.20 7.72
CA THR A 201 4.71 -13.49 8.16
C THR A 201 5.79 -14.57 8.24
N LEU A 202 6.78 -14.55 7.35
CA LEU A 202 7.79 -15.59 7.21
C LEU A 202 8.82 -15.57 8.36
N PRO A 203 9.10 -16.68 9.07
CA PRO A 203 9.81 -16.69 10.36
C PRO A 203 11.14 -15.90 10.42
N VAL A 204 11.97 -15.98 9.38
CA VAL A 204 13.26 -15.27 9.30
C VAL A 204 13.08 -13.82 8.85
N LEU A 205 12.38 -13.61 7.73
CA LEU A 205 12.15 -12.28 7.17
C LEU A 205 11.35 -11.38 8.13
N ARG A 206 10.46 -11.97 8.92
CA ARG A 206 9.63 -11.27 9.91
C ARG A 206 10.48 -10.62 10.98
N THR A 207 11.55 -11.27 11.43
CA THR A 207 12.45 -10.68 12.44
C THR A 207 13.16 -9.45 11.88
N ILE A 208 13.69 -9.55 10.66
CA ILE A 208 14.34 -8.44 9.96
C ILE A 208 13.35 -7.31 9.69
N ALA A 209 12.16 -7.63 9.19
CA ALA A 209 11.11 -6.68 8.90
C ALA A 209 10.69 -5.89 10.15
N ARG A 210 10.39 -6.60 11.26
CA ARG A 210 10.01 -5.97 12.52
C ARG A 210 11.14 -5.10 13.08
N ALA A 211 12.38 -5.57 13.04
CA ALA A 211 13.53 -4.79 13.52
C ALA A 211 13.77 -3.54 12.66
N THR A 212 13.47 -3.62 11.36
CA THR A 212 13.58 -2.48 10.44
C THR A 212 12.47 -1.46 10.68
N TRP A 213 11.21 -1.92 10.78
CA TRP A 213 10.06 -1.03 10.92
C TRP A 213 9.99 -0.29 12.26
N LYS A 214 10.51 -0.90 13.34
CA LYS A 214 10.63 -0.25 14.65
C LYS A 214 11.54 0.98 14.66
N LYS A 215 12.40 1.14 13.65
CA LYS A 215 13.35 2.26 13.53
C LYS A 215 12.88 3.35 12.58
N LEU A 216 11.64 3.26 12.09
CA LEU A 216 11.08 4.25 11.18
C LEU A 216 10.71 5.53 11.93
N ASP A 217 10.90 6.65 11.24
CA ASP A 217 10.45 7.95 11.72
C ASP A 217 8.93 8.09 11.52
N ARG A 218 8.39 9.22 11.98
CA ARG A 218 6.97 9.52 11.83
C ARG A 218 6.56 9.46 10.34
N PRO A 219 5.42 8.83 10.02
CA PRO A 219 4.96 8.74 8.64
C PRO A 219 4.65 10.09 8.01
N VAL A 220 4.86 10.15 6.71
CA VAL A 220 4.60 11.31 5.86
C VAL A 220 3.75 10.92 4.65
N GLN A 221 3.26 11.92 3.92
CA GLN A 221 2.53 11.71 2.66
C GLN A 221 3.47 11.12 1.60
N ALA A 222 2.89 10.53 0.55
CA ALA A 222 3.65 9.86 -0.51
C ALA A 222 4.77 10.76 -1.10
N ASN A 223 4.48 12.03 -1.36
CA ASN A 223 5.43 12.98 -1.97
C ASN A 223 6.67 13.22 -1.10
N ASP A 224 6.52 13.20 0.22
CA ASP A 224 7.61 13.49 1.17
C ASP A 224 8.36 12.24 1.64
N ALA A 225 7.89 11.06 1.25
CA ALA A 225 8.39 9.80 1.75
C ALA A 225 9.69 9.36 1.07
N GLU A 226 10.63 8.88 1.87
CA GLU A 226 11.88 8.29 1.39
C GLU A 226 11.71 6.81 1.05
N VAL A 227 10.78 6.14 1.75
CA VAL A 227 10.55 4.69 1.63
C VAL A 227 9.06 4.37 1.79
N THR A 228 8.61 3.33 1.10
CA THR A 228 7.27 2.79 1.32
C THR A 228 7.32 1.57 2.24
N VAL A 229 6.41 1.51 3.21
CA VAL A 229 6.09 0.27 3.91
C VAL A 229 4.67 -0.16 3.61
N TYR A 230 4.47 -1.46 3.38
CA TYR A 230 3.15 -2.00 3.15
C TYR A 230 2.90 -3.34 3.83
N TRP A 231 1.63 -3.59 4.12
CA TRP A 231 1.05 -4.86 4.57
C TRP A 231 -0.34 -5.01 3.98
N HIS A 232 -1.08 -6.05 4.33
CA HIS A 232 -2.44 -6.28 3.79
C HIS A 232 -3.50 -6.07 4.88
N ILE A 233 -4.72 -5.70 4.49
CA ILE A 233 -5.86 -5.71 5.42
C ILE A 233 -6.02 -7.09 6.09
N LEU A 234 -5.80 -8.16 5.33
CA LEU A 234 -5.85 -9.53 5.83
C LEU A 234 -4.83 -9.80 6.96
N ASP A 235 -3.71 -9.07 7.03
CA ASP A 235 -2.74 -9.23 8.11
C ASP A 235 -3.34 -8.87 9.49
N HIS A 236 -4.31 -7.94 9.54
CA HIS A 236 -4.99 -7.56 10.79
C HIS A 236 -5.84 -8.67 11.39
N ALA A 237 -6.22 -9.69 10.61
CA ALA A 237 -6.96 -10.85 11.12
C ALA A 237 -6.05 -11.86 11.84
N ARG A 238 -4.73 -11.76 11.67
CA ARG A 238 -3.78 -12.71 12.25
C ARG A 238 -3.83 -12.66 13.77
N LYS A 239 -3.47 -13.79 14.39
CA LYS A 239 -3.55 -13.98 15.85
C LYS A 239 -4.93 -13.61 16.39
N GLN A 240 -6.00 -14.11 15.75
CA GLN A 240 -7.39 -13.84 16.14
C GLN A 240 -7.74 -12.34 16.17
N GLY A 241 -7.12 -11.54 15.30
CA GLY A 241 -7.34 -10.10 15.25
C GLY A 241 -6.42 -9.25 16.13
N HIS A 242 -5.43 -9.87 16.80
CA HIS A 242 -4.50 -9.16 17.69
C HIS A 242 -3.17 -8.75 17.02
N TRP A 243 -3.00 -9.03 15.72
CA TRP A 243 -1.82 -8.57 15.00
C TRP A 243 -1.92 -7.07 14.69
N LEU A 244 -0.82 -6.35 14.94
CA LEU A 244 -0.65 -4.95 14.59
C LEU A 244 0.60 -4.78 13.72
N PRO A 245 0.62 -3.79 12.80
CA PRO A 245 1.82 -3.46 12.06
C PRO A 245 2.95 -3.10 13.06
N PRO A 246 4.19 -3.60 12.85
CA PRO A 246 5.29 -3.44 13.80
C PRO A 246 5.93 -2.06 13.73
N ILE A 247 5.11 -1.01 13.80
CA ILE A 247 5.49 0.39 13.74
C ILE A 247 5.36 1.04 15.14
N PRO A 248 6.19 2.03 15.48
CA PRO A 248 6.21 2.63 16.81
C PRO A 248 5.18 3.77 16.97
N VAL A 249 3.89 3.46 16.87
CA VAL A 249 2.77 4.44 16.97
C VAL A 249 2.91 5.30 18.24
N ASP A 250 3.09 4.67 19.39
CA ASP A 250 3.17 5.35 20.69
C ASP A 250 4.28 6.39 20.73
N LEU A 251 5.46 6.07 20.18
CA LEU A 251 6.61 6.98 20.11
C LEU A 251 6.35 8.19 19.20
N TRP A 252 5.53 8.03 18.16
CA TRP A 252 5.19 9.13 17.27
C TRP A 252 4.14 10.07 17.86
N GLN A 253 3.31 9.55 18.76
CA GLN A 253 2.29 10.35 19.46
C GLN A 253 2.89 11.18 20.59
N THR A 254 3.74 10.60 21.43
CA THR A 254 4.39 11.30 22.55
C THR A 254 5.24 12.48 22.08
N LYS A 255 6.06 12.30 21.03
CA LYS A 255 6.85 13.40 20.42
C LYS A 255 6.00 14.59 19.92
N THR A 256 4.73 14.37 19.59
CA THR A 256 3.81 15.45 19.16
C THR A 256 3.33 16.29 20.34
N ILE A 257 3.28 15.71 21.54
CA ILE A 257 2.85 16.41 22.76
C ILE A 257 4.00 17.28 23.28
N ASP A 258 5.22 16.73 23.35
CA ASP A 258 6.39 17.47 23.85
C ASP A 258 6.74 18.68 22.97
N SER A 259 6.72 18.53 21.64
CA SER A 259 6.98 19.64 20.70
C SER A 259 5.93 20.76 20.75
N ARG A 260 4.68 20.45 21.16
CA ARG A 260 3.65 21.47 21.42
C ARG A 260 3.85 22.16 22.77
N GLN A 261 4.44 21.49 23.75
CA GLN A 261 4.76 22.10 25.05
C GLN A 261 5.97 23.05 24.97
N GLU A 262 6.96 22.77 24.12
CA GLU A 262 8.11 23.68 23.89
C GLU A 262 7.76 24.97 23.13
N SER A 263 6.59 25.04 22.47
CA SER A 263 6.13 26.24 21.75
C SER A 263 5.49 27.32 22.64
N LYS A 264 5.40 27.10 23.95
CA LYS A 264 5.00 28.16 24.89
C LYS A 264 6.24 28.94 25.33
N GLN A 265 6.51 30.04 24.62
CA GLN A 265 7.49 31.04 25.08
C GLN A 265 7.18 31.46 26.53
N PRO A 266 8.19 31.61 27.40
CA PRO A 266 7.98 32.16 28.72
C PRO A 266 7.59 33.63 28.57
N VAL A 267 6.40 34.00 29.05
CA VAL A 267 5.98 35.40 29.17
C VAL A 267 6.99 36.11 30.06
N SER A 268 7.81 36.95 29.45
CA SER A 268 8.73 37.86 30.14
C SER A 268 7.89 38.78 31.04
N ARG A 269 7.96 38.55 32.36
CA ARG A 269 7.51 39.55 33.34
C ARG A 269 8.48 40.72 33.29
N ARG A 270 8.11 41.79 32.59
CA ARG A 270 8.69 43.12 32.85
C ARG A 270 8.19 43.58 34.21
N LEU A 271 9.11 43.64 35.17
CA LEU A 271 8.99 44.52 36.33
C LEU A 271 9.10 45.95 35.79
N VAL A 272 8.07 46.75 36.00
CA VAL A 272 8.11 48.20 35.78
C VAL A 272 8.45 48.83 37.14
N PRO A 273 9.39 49.80 37.19
CA PRO A 273 9.82 50.44 38.44
C PRO A 273 8.72 51.26 39.12
#